data_AF-A0A2N6C7F6-F1
#
_entry.id   AF-A0A2N6C7F6-F1
#
_cell.length_a   1.000
_cell.length_b   1.000
_cell.length_c   1.000
_cell.angle_alpha   90.00
_cell.angle_beta   90.00
_cell.angle_gamma   90.00
#
_symmetry.space_group_name_H-M   'P 1'
#
loop_
_entity.id
_entity.type
_entity.pdbx_description
1 polymer ?
#
loop_
_entity_poly.entity_id
_entity_poly.type
_entity_poly.pdbx_seq_one_letter_code
_entity_poly.pdbx_strand_id
1 'polypeptide(L)'
;MRVSPDLDFIKYMKNAGGDTLKKCYQCATCSVVCPLSDDKKPFPRKEMIWAQWGLKDKLVADADVLLCHQCGDCTAYCPRGAKPGDVLGAIRAYMYTHYGFPSGLAKMVSDPKMLPMTVGLPAIIVLVMWFISGGMHLPSSDQLVDQGFSQFFGHWDWPWLAKNVFFIDLIMLPAVGLALFSVFRGVSTLWKEMEKQYNVSAEFRPSTKQFVVDFLVPSIKEIIDHKRFRECTENADRVRGHKPLMLAFIGLLFVTAYSAISQDVVGLFVEGMHGPMSLLNPVKILANVSAIALIVGIGILWGNRAAAEEKSGVKGSYYDWFLIYEIMAVGVTGLGAELCRLIGVPPLAYFMYYLHLVSVLMLFLYMPYTKFAHLVYRTFAYAFERYRNSAFVTQKQEG
;
A
#
# COMPACT_ATOMS: atom_id res chain seq x y z
N MET A 1 -8.77 -38.12 -0.10
CA MET A 1 -8.06 -36.94 -0.65
C MET A 1 -6.70 -36.85 0.01
N ARG A 2 -5.59 -36.96 -0.72
CA ARG A 2 -4.24 -36.84 -0.16
C ARG A 2 -3.91 -35.35 -0.04
N VAL A 3 -3.92 -34.83 1.18
CA VAL A 3 -3.51 -33.44 1.46
C VAL A 3 -1.98 -33.42 1.47
N SER A 4 -1.36 -32.63 0.58
CA SER A 4 0.09 -32.43 0.54
C SER A 4 0.42 -31.02 1.04
N PRO A 5 0.95 -30.86 2.26
CA PRO A 5 1.28 -29.55 2.81
C PRO A 5 2.40 -28.85 2.04
N ASP A 6 2.24 -27.57 1.74
CA ASP A 6 3.32 -26.71 1.26
C ASP A 6 4.18 -26.25 2.45
N LEU A 7 5.34 -26.88 2.63
CA LEU A 7 6.24 -26.63 3.76
C LEU A 7 6.90 -25.25 3.68
N ASP A 8 7.19 -24.75 2.48
CA ASP A 8 7.79 -23.44 2.28
C ASP A 8 6.80 -22.33 2.64
N PHE A 9 5.53 -22.50 2.28
CA PHE A 9 4.45 -21.62 2.70
C PHE A 9 4.28 -21.60 4.23
N ILE A 10 4.32 -22.78 4.89
CA ILE A 10 4.26 -22.85 6.36
C ILE A 10 5.46 -22.13 7.00
N LYS A 11 6.66 -22.29 6.44
CA LYS A 11 7.87 -21.60 6.92
C LYS A 11 7.74 -20.09 6.75
N TYR A 12 7.23 -19.62 5.61
CA TYR A 12 6.94 -18.20 5.39
C TYR A 12 5.95 -17.66 6.43
N MET A 13 4.82 -18.34 6.64
CA MET A 13 3.80 -17.90 7.60
C MET A 13 4.39 -17.73 9.00
N LYS A 14 5.24 -18.67 9.46
CA LYS A 14 5.92 -18.55 10.75
C LYS A 14 6.79 -17.30 10.84
N ASN A 15 7.55 -16.98 9.79
CA ASN A 15 8.41 -15.80 9.76
C ASN A 15 7.61 -14.49 9.64
N ALA A 16 6.42 -14.53 9.02
CA ALA A 16 5.55 -13.37 8.81
C ALA A 16 4.56 -13.12 9.97
N GLY A 17 4.72 -13.77 11.12
CA GLY A 17 3.89 -13.56 12.32
C GLY A 17 2.67 -14.50 12.47
N GLY A 18 2.55 -15.52 11.61
CA GLY A 18 1.51 -16.55 11.66
C GLY A 18 1.92 -17.83 12.40
N ASP A 19 2.94 -17.79 13.25
CA ASP A 19 3.54 -18.96 13.90
C ASP A 19 2.57 -19.76 14.79
N THR A 20 1.53 -19.09 15.29
CA THR A 20 0.49 -19.68 16.16
C THR A 20 -0.56 -20.49 15.41
N LEU A 21 -0.50 -20.60 14.08
CA LEU A 21 -1.48 -21.32 13.26
C LEU A 21 -1.73 -22.76 13.78
N LYS A 22 -0.69 -23.45 14.27
CA LYS A 22 -0.77 -24.83 14.77
C LYS A 22 -1.45 -24.97 16.15
N LYS A 23 -1.72 -23.86 16.86
CA LYS A 23 -2.41 -23.88 18.16
C LYS A 23 -3.94 -24.05 18.04
N CYS A 24 -4.50 -23.77 16.87
CA CYS A 24 -5.95 -23.86 16.65
C CYS A 24 -6.43 -25.32 16.75
N TYR A 25 -7.59 -25.51 17.38
CA TYR A 25 -8.25 -26.81 17.58
C TYR A 25 -9.70 -26.78 17.07
N GLN A 26 -10.02 -25.79 16.23
CA GLN A 26 -11.28 -25.71 15.50
C GLN A 26 -12.54 -25.58 16.37
N CYS A 27 -12.49 -24.80 17.46
CA CYS A 27 -13.62 -24.55 18.37
C CYS A 27 -14.68 -23.55 17.88
N ALA A 28 -14.45 -22.85 16.77
CA ALA A 28 -15.37 -21.87 16.18
C ALA A 28 -15.64 -20.55 16.93
N THR A 29 -15.04 -20.29 18.10
CA THR A 29 -15.20 -18.99 18.80
C THR A 29 -14.88 -17.80 17.89
N CYS A 30 -13.83 -17.90 17.08
CA CYS A 30 -13.46 -16.85 16.13
C CYS A 30 -14.52 -16.58 15.06
N SER A 31 -15.35 -17.57 14.71
CA SER A 31 -16.43 -17.41 13.74
C SER A 31 -17.69 -16.82 14.34
N VAL A 32 -17.94 -17.04 15.63
CA VAL A 32 -19.08 -16.41 16.31
C VAL A 32 -18.85 -14.90 16.50
N VAL A 33 -17.61 -14.48 16.76
CA VAL A 33 -17.31 -13.07 17.06
C VAL A 33 -16.98 -12.22 15.83
N CYS A 34 -16.77 -12.83 14.65
CA CYS A 34 -16.35 -12.07 13.47
C CYS A 34 -17.56 -11.56 12.66
N PRO A 35 -17.68 -10.25 12.41
CA PRO A 35 -18.78 -9.70 11.59
C PRO A 35 -18.77 -10.16 10.13
N LEU A 36 -17.64 -10.65 9.63
CA LEU A 36 -17.52 -11.20 8.27
C LEU A 36 -18.00 -12.65 8.17
N SER A 37 -18.25 -13.32 9.30
CA SER A 37 -18.73 -14.70 9.30
C SER A 37 -20.25 -14.71 9.13
N ASP A 38 -20.75 -15.60 8.27
CA ASP A 38 -22.18 -15.89 8.13
C ASP A 38 -22.42 -17.41 8.26
N ASP A 39 -23.69 -17.83 8.34
CA ASP A 39 -24.06 -19.24 8.53
C ASP A 39 -23.54 -20.17 7.41
N LYS A 40 -23.34 -19.64 6.20
CA LYS A 40 -22.87 -20.37 5.03
C LYS A 40 -21.35 -20.23 4.83
N LYS A 41 -20.70 -19.25 5.48
CA LYS A 41 -19.29 -18.87 5.34
C LYS A 41 -18.64 -18.70 6.72
N PRO A 42 -18.28 -19.81 7.38
CA PRO A 42 -17.61 -19.75 8.68
C PRO A 42 -16.20 -19.17 8.54
N PHE A 43 -15.99 -17.97 9.06
CA PHE A 43 -14.74 -17.21 8.95
C PHE A 43 -14.24 -16.75 10.34
N PRO A 44 -12.95 -16.78 10.70
CA PRO A 44 -11.80 -17.28 9.96
C PRO A 44 -11.48 -18.76 10.27
N ARG A 45 -12.41 -19.52 10.87
CA ARG A 45 -12.16 -20.91 11.32
C ARG A 45 -11.67 -21.81 10.18
N LYS A 46 -12.29 -21.69 9.00
CA LYS A 46 -11.98 -22.42 7.77
C LYS A 46 -10.56 -22.13 7.29
N GLU A 47 -10.15 -20.87 7.31
CA GLU A 47 -8.83 -20.41 6.90
C GLU A 47 -7.77 -20.91 7.87
N MET A 48 -8.08 -20.96 9.17
CA MET A 48 -7.17 -21.51 10.17
C MET A 48 -6.85 -22.98 9.92
N ILE A 49 -7.82 -23.82 9.55
CA ILE A 49 -7.54 -25.23 9.23
C ILE A 49 -6.74 -25.37 7.93
N TRP A 50 -7.04 -24.54 6.92
CA TRP A 50 -6.25 -24.52 5.68
C TRP A 50 -4.80 -24.10 5.92
N ALA A 51 -4.58 -23.12 6.80
CA ALA A 51 -3.24 -22.69 7.20
C ALA A 51 -2.51 -23.81 7.94
N GLN A 52 -3.19 -24.52 8.84
CA GLN A 52 -2.63 -25.69 9.53
C GLN A 52 -2.18 -26.78 8.57
N TRP A 53 -2.93 -27.02 7.50
CA TRP A 53 -2.59 -28.03 6.51
C TRP A 53 -1.63 -27.53 5.42
N GLY A 54 -1.25 -26.25 5.43
CA GLY A 54 -0.39 -25.68 4.40
C GLY A 54 -1.06 -25.65 3.02
N LEU A 55 -2.38 -25.48 2.96
CA LEU A 55 -3.15 -25.39 1.72
C LEU A 55 -3.01 -23.99 1.10
N LYS A 56 -1.79 -23.65 0.67
CA LYS A 56 -1.43 -22.36 0.09
C LYS A 56 -2.40 -21.92 -0.99
N ASP A 57 -2.65 -22.76 -1.98
CA ASP A 57 -3.47 -22.42 -3.16
C ASP A 57 -4.90 -22.06 -2.77
N LYS A 58 -5.44 -22.67 -1.69
CA LYS A 58 -6.77 -22.31 -1.17
C LYS A 58 -6.78 -20.97 -0.46
N LEU A 59 -5.69 -20.60 0.19
CA LEU A 59 -5.61 -19.38 1.00
C LEU A 59 -5.32 -18.15 0.16
N VAL A 60 -4.45 -18.26 -0.84
CA VAL A 60 -4.13 -17.12 -1.72
C VAL A 60 -5.30 -16.75 -2.64
N ALA A 61 -6.15 -17.73 -2.98
CA ALA A 61 -7.34 -17.53 -3.80
C ALA A 61 -8.63 -17.31 -2.96
N ASP A 62 -8.52 -17.13 -1.64
CA ASP A 62 -9.67 -16.85 -0.78
C ASP A 62 -9.92 -15.33 -0.67
N ALA A 63 -11.08 -14.87 -1.12
CA ALA A 63 -11.45 -13.46 -1.05
C ALA A 63 -11.56 -13.00 0.42
N ASP A 64 -11.98 -13.89 1.32
CA ASP A 64 -12.26 -13.58 2.73
C ASP A 64 -10.97 -13.12 3.45
N VAL A 65 -9.80 -13.63 3.01
CA VAL A 65 -8.47 -13.20 3.51
C VAL A 65 -8.23 -11.71 3.23
N LEU A 66 -8.66 -11.19 2.09
CA LEU A 66 -8.50 -9.77 1.70
C LEU A 66 -9.58 -8.86 2.30
N LEU A 67 -10.80 -9.39 2.48
CA LEU A 67 -11.90 -8.69 3.14
C LEU A 67 -11.63 -8.46 4.63
N CYS A 68 -10.85 -9.33 5.27
CA CYS A 68 -10.45 -9.18 6.66
C CYS A 68 -9.67 -7.88 6.93
N HIS A 69 -10.14 -7.12 7.93
CA HIS A 69 -9.54 -5.86 8.36
C HIS A 69 -8.41 -6.01 9.40
N GLN A 70 -8.16 -7.24 9.87
CA GLN A 70 -7.23 -7.52 10.96
C GLN A 70 -7.58 -6.72 12.22
N CYS A 71 -8.84 -6.78 12.62
CA CYS A 71 -9.31 -6.05 13.80
C CYS A 71 -8.91 -6.68 15.13
N GLY A 72 -8.55 -7.97 15.14
CA GLY A 72 -8.09 -8.64 16.35
C GLY A 72 -9.17 -9.25 17.23
N ASP A 73 -10.47 -9.04 16.96
CA ASP A 73 -11.57 -9.65 17.75
C ASP A 73 -11.38 -11.18 17.85
N CYS A 74 -11.18 -11.84 16.71
CA CYS A 74 -10.92 -13.28 16.66
C CYS A 74 -9.65 -13.72 17.41
N THR A 75 -8.67 -12.83 17.57
CA THR A 75 -7.45 -13.06 18.35
C THR A 75 -7.71 -12.92 19.84
N ALA A 76 -8.39 -11.86 20.27
CA ALA A 76 -8.70 -11.57 21.67
C ALA A 76 -9.56 -12.68 22.31
N TYR A 77 -10.56 -13.18 21.58
CA TYR A 77 -11.47 -14.22 22.08
C TYR A 77 -10.94 -15.65 21.88
N CYS A 78 -9.74 -15.86 21.31
CA CYS A 78 -9.24 -17.21 21.04
C CYS A 78 -8.76 -17.91 22.33
N PRO A 79 -9.41 -18.99 22.79
CA PRO A 79 -9.07 -19.63 24.08
C PRO A 79 -7.72 -20.37 24.07
N ARG A 80 -7.11 -20.54 22.89
CA ARG A 80 -5.78 -21.18 22.72
C ARG A 80 -4.67 -20.21 22.34
N GLY A 81 -4.99 -18.92 22.20
CA GLY A 81 -4.02 -17.93 21.71
C GLY A 81 -3.47 -18.29 20.31
N ALA A 82 -4.34 -18.78 19.42
CA ALA A 82 -3.96 -19.15 18.04
C ALA A 82 -3.85 -17.93 17.09
N LYS A 83 -4.19 -16.73 17.59
CA LYS A 83 -4.10 -15.42 16.92
C LYS A 83 -4.55 -15.41 15.44
N PRO A 84 -5.83 -15.74 15.13
CA PRO A 84 -6.29 -15.83 13.75
C PRO A 84 -6.10 -14.54 12.93
N GLY A 85 -6.18 -13.38 13.57
CA GLY A 85 -5.93 -12.09 12.90
C GLY A 85 -4.51 -11.99 12.31
N ASP A 86 -3.51 -12.47 13.05
CA ASP A 86 -2.10 -12.42 12.65
C ASP A 86 -1.78 -13.48 11.59
N VAL A 87 -2.39 -14.66 11.70
CA VAL A 87 -2.30 -15.70 10.66
C VAL A 87 -2.84 -15.18 9.32
N LEU A 88 -3.99 -14.51 9.32
CA LEU A 88 -4.52 -13.87 8.11
C LEU A 88 -3.64 -12.71 7.61
N GLY A 89 -3.00 -11.98 8.52
CA GLY A 89 -1.99 -10.97 8.19
C GLY A 89 -0.80 -11.57 7.44
N ALA A 90 -0.27 -12.70 7.93
CA ALA A 90 0.82 -13.43 7.31
C ALA A 90 0.44 -14.00 5.93
N ILE A 91 -0.80 -14.51 5.77
CA ILE A 91 -1.30 -14.97 4.47
C ILE A 91 -1.34 -13.80 3.48
N ARG A 92 -1.86 -12.62 3.87
CA ARG A 92 -1.86 -11.43 2.99
C ARG A 92 -0.45 -10.98 2.59
N ALA A 93 0.50 -10.98 3.53
CA ALA A 93 1.90 -10.68 3.22
C ALA A 93 2.46 -11.65 2.17
N TYR A 94 2.14 -12.94 2.30
CA TYR A 94 2.50 -13.94 1.30
C TYR A 94 1.85 -13.65 -0.05
N MET A 95 0.56 -13.30 -0.08
CA MET A 95 -0.16 -12.96 -1.33
C MET A 95 0.53 -11.82 -2.10
N TYR A 96 0.95 -10.75 -1.42
CA TYR A 96 1.65 -9.63 -2.07
C TYR A 96 3.00 -10.06 -2.67
N THR A 97 3.69 -11.01 -2.03
CA THR A 97 4.92 -11.59 -2.58
C THR A 97 4.62 -12.55 -3.74
N HIS A 98 3.58 -13.37 -3.60
CA HIS A 98 3.19 -14.42 -4.53
C HIS A 98 2.71 -13.86 -5.88
N TYR A 99 1.87 -12.83 -5.85
CA TYR A 99 1.37 -12.16 -7.04
C TYR A 99 2.30 -11.05 -7.56
N GLY A 100 3.35 -10.72 -6.80
CA GLY A 100 4.30 -9.66 -7.12
C GLY A 100 5.13 -9.95 -8.38
N PHE A 101 5.23 -8.97 -9.27
CA PHE A 101 6.10 -9.01 -10.45
C PHE A 101 7.01 -7.78 -10.49
N PRO A 102 8.31 -7.91 -10.80
CA PRO A 102 9.05 -9.15 -10.99
C PRO A 102 9.28 -9.87 -9.66
N SER A 103 9.34 -11.21 -9.70
CA SER A 103 9.43 -12.03 -8.49
C SER A 103 10.71 -11.80 -7.67
N GLY A 104 11.81 -11.42 -8.34
CA GLY A 104 13.05 -11.06 -7.66
C GLY A 104 12.90 -9.81 -6.79
N LEU A 105 12.23 -8.78 -7.31
CA LEU A 105 11.98 -7.53 -6.59
C LEU A 105 11.00 -7.76 -5.43
N ALA A 106 9.94 -8.52 -5.67
CA ALA A 106 8.99 -8.92 -4.64
C ALA A 106 9.73 -9.63 -3.48
N LYS A 107 10.50 -10.69 -3.77
CA LYS A 107 11.27 -11.43 -2.75
C LYS A 107 12.27 -10.54 -1.99
N MET A 108 12.95 -9.62 -2.67
CA MET A 108 13.89 -8.69 -2.05
C MET A 108 13.19 -7.79 -1.03
N VAL A 109 12.07 -7.17 -1.40
CA VAL A 109 11.31 -6.28 -0.50
C VAL A 109 10.72 -7.03 0.67
N SER A 110 10.33 -8.29 0.45
CA SER A 110 9.72 -9.17 1.44
C SER A 110 10.66 -9.73 2.50
N ASP A 111 11.98 -9.67 2.30
CA ASP A 111 12.98 -10.24 3.21
C ASP A 111 13.61 -9.13 4.08
N PRO A 112 13.45 -9.17 5.42
CA PRO A 112 14.05 -8.17 6.31
C PRO A 112 15.58 -8.09 6.20
N LYS A 113 16.26 -9.18 5.80
CA LYS A 113 17.72 -9.18 5.62
C LYS A 113 18.16 -8.33 4.43
N MET A 114 17.26 -8.12 3.48
CA MET A 114 17.51 -7.35 2.27
C MET A 114 17.18 -5.87 2.43
N LEU A 115 16.76 -5.41 3.63
CA LEU A 115 16.44 -4.01 3.89
C LEU A 115 17.53 -3.03 3.44
N PRO A 116 18.85 -3.27 3.65
CA PRO A 116 19.88 -2.38 3.13
C PRO A 116 19.88 -2.27 1.60
N MET A 117 19.56 -3.36 0.90
CA MET A 117 19.42 -3.36 -0.57
C MET A 117 18.13 -2.64 -1.00
N THR A 118 17.03 -2.85 -0.27
CA THR A 118 15.75 -2.18 -0.50
C THR A 118 15.87 -0.66 -0.37
N VAL A 119 16.63 -0.14 0.59
CA VAL A 119 16.89 1.30 0.70
C VAL A 119 17.98 1.75 -0.27
N GLY A 120 19.04 0.95 -0.40
CA GLY A 120 20.22 1.27 -1.20
C GLY A 120 19.95 1.39 -2.70
N LEU A 121 19.10 0.53 -3.27
CA LEU A 121 18.78 0.55 -4.69
C LEU A 121 18.22 1.91 -5.16
N PRO A 122 17.12 2.44 -4.60
CA PRO A 122 16.60 3.76 -4.98
C PRO A 122 17.54 4.90 -4.58
N ALA A 123 18.24 4.80 -3.44
CA ALA A 123 19.23 5.78 -3.04
C ALA A 123 20.35 5.94 -4.08
N ILE A 124 20.89 4.83 -4.56
CA ILE A 124 21.94 4.80 -5.59
C ILE A 124 21.38 5.30 -6.92
N ILE A 125 20.17 4.91 -7.32
CA ILE A 125 19.53 5.40 -8.56
C ILE A 125 19.44 6.93 -8.55
N VAL A 126 18.86 7.52 -7.50
CA VAL A 126 18.73 8.98 -7.39
C VAL A 126 20.10 9.66 -7.35
N LEU A 127 21.06 9.09 -6.61
CA LEU A 127 22.41 9.65 -6.51
C LEU A 127 23.15 9.63 -7.85
N VAL A 128 23.09 8.51 -8.58
CA VAL A 128 23.70 8.39 -9.91
C VAL A 128 23.04 9.35 -10.89
N MET A 129 21.71 9.49 -10.87
CA MET A 129 21.00 10.46 -11.70
C MET A 129 21.43 11.90 -11.38
N TRP A 130 21.59 12.23 -10.10
CA TRP A 130 22.04 13.56 -9.67
C TRP A 130 23.49 13.85 -10.10
N PHE A 131 24.34 12.83 -10.04
CA PHE A 131 25.72 12.91 -10.53
C PHE A 131 25.79 13.17 -12.04
N ILE A 132 25.14 12.33 -12.86
CA ILE A 132 25.22 12.44 -14.32
C ILE A 132 24.47 13.66 -14.86
N SER A 133 23.51 14.21 -14.12
CA SER A 133 22.84 15.44 -14.51
C SER A 133 23.78 16.66 -14.41
N GLY A 134 24.87 16.58 -13.65
CA GLY A 134 25.75 17.72 -13.38
C GLY A 134 25.12 18.77 -12.45
N GLY A 135 24.04 18.42 -11.73
CA GLY A 135 23.34 19.30 -10.79
C GLY A 135 23.90 19.31 -9.36
N MET A 136 25.04 18.65 -9.11
CA MET A 136 25.67 18.52 -7.78
C MET A 136 26.39 19.80 -7.33
N HIS A 137 25.62 20.87 -7.26
CA HIS A 137 26.04 22.17 -6.73
C HIS A 137 24.97 22.66 -5.75
N LEU A 138 25.40 23.42 -4.75
CA LEU A 138 24.48 24.07 -3.82
C LEU A 138 24.18 25.49 -4.31
N PRO A 139 22.90 25.87 -4.42
CA PRO A 139 22.53 27.25 -4.75
C PRO A 139 22.82 28.20 -3.59
N SER A 140 22.77 29.50 -3.85
CA SER A 140 22.70 30.49 -2.77
C SER A 140 21.37 30.36 -2.01
N SER A 141 21.29 30.94 -0.80
CA SER A 141 20.05 30.96 -0.01
C SER A 141 18.89 31.60 -0.79
N ASP A 142 19.15 32.74 -1.43
CA ASP A 142 18.11 33.49 -2.15
C ASP A 142 17.60 32.70 -3.37
N GLN A 143 18.52 32.06 -4.11
CA GLN A 143 18.17 31.20 -5.23
C GLN A 143 17.31 30.00 -4.79
N LEU A 144 17.65 29.38 -3.66
CA LEU A 144 16.86 28.28 -3.10
C LEU A 144 15.44 28.71 -2.72
N VAL A 145 15.29 29.87 -2.08
CA VAL A 145 13.98 30.37 -1.64
C VAL A 145 13.10 30.69 -2.85
N ASP A 146 13.66 31.35 -3.86
CA ASP A 146 12.96 31.80 -5.05
C ASP A 146 12.63 30.65 -6.02
N GLN A 147 13.62 29.84 -6.37
CA GLN A 147 13.52 28.83 -7.42
C GLN A 147 13.24 27.42 -6.89
N GLY A 148 13.35 27.21 -5.57
CA GLY A 148 13.16 25.91 -4.93
C GLY A 148 14.12 24.85 -5.45
N PHE A 149 13.57 23.66 -5.74
CA PHE A 149 14.35 22.51 -6.21
C PHE A 149 14.38 22.37 -7.73
N SER A 150 13.93 23.40 -8.47
CA SER A 150 13.89 23.39 -9.94
C SER A 150 15.27 23.20 -10.60
N GLN A 151 16.35 23.44 -9.85
CA GLN A 151 17.73 23.23 -10.30
C GLN A 151 18.42 22.07 -9.59
N PHE A 152 17.69 21.16 -8.93
CA PHE A 152 18.30 20.04 -8.20
C PHE A 152 19.09 19.12 -9.15
N PHE A 153 18.50 18.72 -10.28
CA PHE A 153 19.24 18.03 -11.34
C PHE A 153 19.98 19.00 -12.30
N GLY A 154 20.08 20.28 -11.96
CA GLY A 154 20.62 21.35 -12.81
C GLY A 154 19.55 21.97 -13.72
N HIS A 155 19.98 22.78 -14.69
CA HIS A 155 19.14 23.39 -15.73
C HIS A 155 19.63 23.02 -17.13
N TRP A 156 18.74 23.09 -18.13
CA TRP A 156 19.08 23.06 -19.56
C TRP A 156 18.60 24.38 -20.18
N ASP A 157 19.19 24.75 -21.31
CA ASP A 157 18.67 25.83 -22.17
C ASP A 157 17.56 25.36 -23.14
N TRP A 158 17.18 24.08 -23.08
CA TRP A 158 16.23 23.45 -24.01
C TRP A 158 14.77 23.71 -23.60
N PRO A 159 13.88 24.17 -24.50
CA PRO A 159 12.56 24.70 -24.14
C PRO A 159 11.47 23.64 -23.88
N TRP A 160 11.70 22.36 -24.19
CA TRP A 160 10.63 21.35 -24.13
C TRP A 160 10.52 20.58 -22.82
N LEU A 161 11.52 20.55 -21.95
CA LEU A 161 11.35 19.96 -20.61
C LEU A 161 12.46 20.46 -19.70
N ALA A 162 12.08 21.03 -18.55
CA ALA A 162 13.05 21.44 -17.54
C ALA A 162 13.90 20.23 -17.14
N LYS A 163 15.22 20.42 -17.02
CA LYS A 163 16.16 19.35 -16.67
C LYS A 163 15.72 18.56 -15.46
N ASN A 164 15.27 19.28 -14.44
CA ASN A 164 14.80 18.68 -13.20
C ASN A 164 13.61 17.75 -13.40
N VAL A 165 12.61 18.18 -14.18
CA VAL A 165 11.44 17.36 -14.51
C VAL A 165 11.87 16.12 -15.29
N PHE A 166 12.70 16.29 -16.32
CA PHE A 166 13.20 15.17 -17.12
C PHE A 166 13.85 14.05 -16.28
N PHE A 167 14.75 14.40 -15.36
CA PHE A 167 15.43 13.41 -14.52
C PHE A 167 14.51 12.77 -13.49
N ILE A 168 13.55 13.52 -12.94
CA ILE A 168 12.51 12.97 -12.06
C ILE A 168 11.65 11.96 -12.82
N ASP A 169 11.21 12.31 -14.03
CA ASP A 169 10.37 11.42 -14.85
C ASP A 169 11.10 10.15 -15.26
N LEU A 170 12.39 10.28 -15.59
CA LEU A 170 13.25 9.15 -15.98
C LEU A 170 13.34 8.08 -14.88
N ILE A 171 13.20 8.46 -13.59
CA ILE A 171 13.21 7.51 -12.47
C ILE A 171 11.81 7.15 -11.99
N MET A 172 10.89 8.12 -11.88
CA MET A 172 9.58 7.92 -11.26
C MET A 172 8.60 7.23 -12.21
N LEU A 173 8.52 7.62 -13.49
CA LEU A 173 7.56 7.04 -14.41
C LEU A 173 7.81 5.56 -14.70
N PRO A 174 9.07 5.08 -14.87
CA PRO A 174 9.31 3.64 -14.96
C PRO A 174 8.95 2.89 -13.69
N ALA A 175 9.21 3.46 -12.50
CA ALA A 175 8.82 2.84 -11.23
C ALA A 175 7.29 2.73 -11.09
N VAL A 176 6.56 3.80 -11.43
CA VAL A 176 5.09 3.82 -11.48
C VAL A 176 4.58 2.83 -12.52
N GLY A 177 5.15 2.80 -13.72
CA GLY A 177 4.78 1.88 -14.80
C GLY A 177 4.96 0.42 -14.39
N LEU A 178 6.10 0.09 -13.76
CA LEU A 178 6.36 -1.24 -13.22
C LEU A 178 5.36 -1.60 -12.11
N ALA A 179 5.07 -0.67 -11.21
CA ALA A 179 4.14 -0.89 -10.12
C ALA A 179 2.71 -1.14 -10.64
N LEU A 180 2.24 -0.32 -11.58
CA LEU A 180 0.94 -0.48 -12.23
C LEU A 180 0.85 -1.81 -12.98
N PHE A 181 1.90 -2.18 -13.72
CA PHE A 181 1.96 -3.47 -14.42
C PHE A 181 1.94 -4.66 -13.45
N SER A 182 2.72 -4.60 -12.37
CA SER A 182 2.74 -5.62 -11.32
C SER A 182 1.36 -5.80 -10.68
N VAL A 183 0.71 -4.69 -10.30
CA VAL A 183 -0.62 -4.71 -9.70
C VAL A 183 -1.65 -5.25 -10.68
N PHE A 184 -1.64 -4.78 -11.93
CA PHE A 184 -2.55 -5.26 -12.97
C PHE A 184 -2.43 -6.78 -13.15
N ARG A 185 -1.21 -7.29 -13.32
CA ARG A 185 -0.94 -8.72 -13.43
C ARG A 185 -1.40 -9.47 -12.18
N GLY A 186 -1.02 -9.00 -10.99
CA GLY A 186 -1.32 -9.68 -9.73
C GLY A 186 -2.81 -9.76 -9.42
N VAL A 187 -3.54 -8.66 -9.60
CA VAL A 187 -5.01 -8.62 -9.45
C VAL A 187 -5.71 -9.47 -10.51
N SER A 188 -5.24 -9.45 -11.76
CA SER A 188 -5.80 -10.28 -12.83
C SER A 188 -5.65 -11.78 -12.53
N THR A 189 -4.50 -12.18 -11.99
CA THR A 189 -4.26 -13.56 -11.56
C THR A 189 -5.12 -13.92 -10.35
N LEU A 190 -5.13 -13.07 -9.31
CA LEU A 190 -5.99 -13.26 -8.14
C LEU A 190 -7.45 -13.47 -8.55
N TRP A 191 -7.99 -12.61 -9.42
CA TRP A 191 -9.38 -12.70 -9.87
C TRP A 191 -9.70 -14.06 -10.49
N LYS A 192 -8.85 -14.54 -11.40
CA LYS A 192 -9.02 -15.85 -12.04
C LYS A 192 -8.95 -17.00 -11.05
N GLU A 193 -8.07 -16.92 -10.06
CA GLU A 193 -7.95 -17.94 -9.02
C GLU A 193 -9.16 -17.94 -8.09
N MET A 194 -9.68 -16.76 -7.73
CA MET A 194 -10.94 -16.65 -6.99
C MET A 194 -12.12 -17.21 -7.80
N GLU A 195 -12.24 -16.89 -9.09
CA GLU A 195 -13.29 -17.47 -9.96
C GLU A 195 -13.26 -19.01 -9.93
N LYS A 196 -12.06 -19.59 -10.04
CA LYS A 196 -11.87 -21.04 -9.95
C LYS A 196 -12.21 -21.59 -8.56
N GLN A 197 -11.79 -20.93 -7.50
CA GLN A 197 -12.00 -21.40 -6.12
C GLN A 197 -13.47 -21.39 -5.71
N TYR A 198 -14.20 -20.34 -6.11
CA TYR A 198 -15.62 -20.20 -5.78
C TYR A 198 -16.56 -20.81 -6.85
N ASN A 199 -16.00 -21.51 -7.85
CA ASN A 199 -16.75 -22.07 -8.99
C ASN A 199 -17.65 -21.03 -9.68
N VAL A 200 -17.15 -19.82 -9.87
CA VAL A 200 -17.85 -18.75 -10.58
C VAL A 200 -17.64 -18.96 -12.08
N SER A 201 -18.62 -19.56 -12.76
CA SER A 201 -18.59 -19.67 -14.22
C SER A 201 -19.23 -18.44 -14.86
N ALA A 202 -18.43 -17.57 -15.49
CA ALA A 202 -18.92 -16.40 -16.20
C ALA A 202 -19.39 -16.77 -17.62
N GLU A 203 -20.61 -17.28 -17.77
CA GLU A 203 -21.29 -17.26 -19.09
C GLU A 203 -21.57 -15.80 -19.51
N PHE A 204 -21.81 -14.93 -18.53
CA PHE A 204 -21.93 -13.50 -18.72
C PHE A 204 -20.62 -12.77 -18.33
N ARG A 205 -20.08 -11.97 -19.25
CA ARG A 205 -18.95 -11.06 -18.98
C ARG A 205 -19.46 -9.62 -19.03
N PRO A 206 -19.46 -8.87 -17.91
CA PRO A 206 -19.91 -7.49 -17.92
C PRO A 206 -18.98 -6.65 -18.81
N SER A 207 -19.55 -5.64 -19.47
CA SER A 207 -18.73 -4.62 -20.14
C SER A 207 -17.87 -3.87 -19.12
N THR A 208 -16.77 -3.25 -19.56
CA THR A 208 -15.91 -2.46 -18.66
C THR A 208 -16.69 -1.38 -17.90
N LYS A 209 -17.60 -0.68 -18.59
CA LYS A 209 -18.45 0.33 -17.96
C LYS A 209 -19.35 -0.27 -16.88
N GLN A 210 -19.98 -1.40 -17.19
CA GLN A 210 -20.86 -2.08 -16.25
C GLN A 210 -20.09 -2.59 -15.02
N PHE A 211 -18.92 -3.19 -15.24
CA PHE A 211 -18.07 -3.65 -14.14
C PHE A 211 -17.69 -2.51 -13.19
N VAL A 212 -17.30 -1.37 -13.76
CA VAL A 212 -16.90 -0.19 -12.99
C VAL A 212 -18.08 0.35 -12.17
N VAL A 213 -19.25 0.53 -12.80
CA VAL A 213 -20.41 1.14 -12.15
C VAL A 213 -21.05 0.21 -11.12
N ASP A 214 -21.21 -1.06 -11.44
CA ASP A 214 -22.00 -1.99 -10.62
C ASP A 214 -21.17 -2.65 -9.50
N PHE A 215 -19.86 -2.82 -9.70
CA PHE A 215 -19.01 -3.54 -8.74
C PHE A 215 -17.90 -2.68 -8.15
N LEU A 216 -17.14 -1.95 -8.97
CA LEU A 216 -15.95 -1.23 -8.49
C LEU A 216 -16.31 0.04 -7.70
N VAL A 217 -17.16 0.91 -8.24
CA VAL A 217 -17.56 2.17 -7.58
C VAL A 217 -18.22 1.93 -6.22
N PRO A 218 -19.18 1.00 -6.06
CA PRO A 218 -19.76 0.69 -4.75
C PRO A 218 -18.73 0.16 -3.75
N SER A 219 -17.76 -0.64 -4.23
CA SER A 219 -16.66 -1.15 -3.40
C SER A 219 -15.77 -0.02 -2.88
N ILE A 220 -15.40 0.91 -3.76
CA ILE A 220 -14.59 2.08 -3.38
C ILE A 220 -15.33 2.95 -2.36
N LYS A 221 -16.63 3.23 -2.59
CA LYS A 221 -17.45 4.00 -1.63
C LYS A 221 -17.46 3.36 -0.25
N GLU A 222 -17.71 2.06 -0.18
CA GLU A 222 -17.74 1.32 1.08
C GLU A 222 -16.39 1.32 1.82
N ILE A 223 -15.28 1.22 1.08
CA ILE A 223 -13.91 1.28 1.62
C ILE A 223 -13.63 2.67 2.19
N ILE A 224 -13.95 3.73 1.46
CA ILE A 224 -13.74 5.11 1.91
C ILE A 224 -14.53 5.41 3.19
N ASP A 225 -15.79 4.96 3.22
CA ASP A 225 -16.67 5.12 4.38
C ASP A 225 -16.24 4.26 5.57
N HIS A 226 -15.33 3.30 5.38
CA HIS A 226 -14.91 2.36 6.42
C HIS A 226 -16.11 1.68 7.11
N LYS A 227 -17.15 1.32 6.36
CA LYS A 227 -18.41 0.80 6.92
C LYS A 227 -18.17 -0.48 7.74
N ARG A 228 -17.63 -1.52 7.10
CA ARG A 228 -17.29 -2.80 7.77
C ARG A 228 -16.13 -2.67 8.77
N PHE A 229 -15.19 -1.75 8.54
CA PHE A 229 -14.08 -1.58 9.47
C PHE A 229 -14.52 -1.04 10.84
N ARG A 230 -15.61 -0.27 10.87
CA ARG A 230 -16.22 0.25 12.11
C ARG A 230 -17.03 -0.78 12.89
N GLU A 231 -17.35 -1.93 12.29
CA GLU A 231 -18.05 -3.03 12.96
C GLU A 231 -17.10 -3.84 13.85
N CYS A 232 -15.79 -3.64 13.72
CA CYS A 232 -14.81 -4.33 14.52
C CYS A 232 -14.41 -3.53 15.77
N THR A 233 -14.34 -4.19 16.93
CA THR A 233 -14.37 -3.49 18.23
C THR A 233 -13.03 -3.44 18.96
N GLU A 234 -12.22 -4.51 18.95
CA GLU A 234 -10.99 -4.61 19.74
C GLU A 234 -9.94 -3.55 19.38
N ASN A 235 -9.87 -3.17 18.09
CA ASN A 235 -8.92 -2.16 17.60
C ASN A 235 -9.62 -0.95 16.97
N ALA A 236 -10.78 -0.54 17.52
CA ALA A 236 -11.57 0.59 17.00
C ALA A 236 -10.75 1.90 16.91
N ASP A 237 -9.83 2.14 17.84
CA ASP A 237 -8.95 3.32 17.84
C ASP A 237 -8.06 3.42 16.59
N ARG A 238 -7.80 2.31 15.90
CA ARG A 238 -7.04 2.31 14.64
C ARG A 238 -7.72 3.14 13.56
N VAL A 239 -9.05 3.25 13.58
CA VAL A 239 -9.81 4.07 12.60
C VAL A 239 -9.40 5.54 12.69
N ARG A 240 -9.11 6.03 13.90
CA ARG A 240 -8.74 7.44 14.15
C ARG A 240 -7.44 7.84 13.46
N GLY A 241 -6.48 6.92 13.34
CA GLY A 241 -5.25 7.14 12.57
C GLY A 241 -5.38 6.76 11.10
N HIS A 242 -6.06 5.65 10.80
CA HIS A 242 -6.14 5.10 9.44
C HIS A 242 -6.95 5.97 8.47
N LYS A 243 -8.11 6.49 8.90
CA LYS A 243 -8.97 7.28 7.99
C LYS A 243 -8.31 8.60 7.56
N PRO A 244 -7.75 9.43 8.46
CA PRO A 244 -6.97 10.60 8.06
C PRO A 244 -5.79 10.24 7.16
N LEU A 245 -5.07 9.15 7.47
CA LEU A 245 -3.95 8.70 6.65
C LEU A 245 -4.38 8.35 5.22
N MET A 246 -5.47 7.59 5.05
CA MET A 246 -6.00 7.24 3.73
C MET A 246 -6.41 8.49 2.94
N LEU A 247 -7.12 9.43 3.58
CA LEU A 247 -7.53 10.68 2.94
C LEU A 247 -6.33 11.55 2.57
N ALA A 248 -5.30 11.59 3.42
CA ALA A 248 -4.04 12.26 3.13
C ALA A 248 -3.34 11.66 1.89
N PHE A 249 -3.29 10.33 1.77
CA PHE A 249 -2.77 9.67 0.56
C PHE A 249 -3.55 10.05 -0.69
N ILE A 250 -4.88 10.11 -0.63
CA ILE A 250 -5.71 10.53 -1.76
C ILE A 250 -5.42 11.99 -2.14
N GLY A 251 -5.33 12.87 -1.15
CA GLY A 251 -4.99 14.29 -1.35
C GLY A 251 -3.60 14.49 -1.93
N LEU A 252 -2.59 13.81 -1.38
CA LEU A 252 -1.20 13.87 -1.88
C LEU A 252 -1.06 13.25 -3.27
N LEU A 253 -1.76 12.14 -3.56
CA LEU A 253 -1.77 11.57 -4.91
C LEU A 253 -2.38 12.54 -5.92
N PHE A 254 -3.47 13.22 -5.56
CA PHE A 254 -4.05 14.28 -6.39
C PHE A 254 -3.05 15.42 -6.61
N VAL A 255 -2.38 15.90 -5.55
CA VAL A 255 -1.36 16.95 -5.65
C VAL A 255 -0.21 16.53 -6.56
N THR A 256 0.29 15.30 -6.43
CA THR A 256 1.35 14.76 -7.28
C THR A 256 0.90 14.67 -8.74
N ALA A 257 -0.30 14.15 -9.01
CA ALA A 257 -0.85 14.06 -10.36
C ALA A 257 -1.09 15.45 -10.98
N TYR A 258 -1.62 16.40 -10.20
CA TYR A 258 -1.78 17.78 -10.61
C TYR A 258 -0.42 18.41 -10.93
N SER A 259 0.58 18.21 -10.08
CA SER A 259 1.93 18.74 -10.28
C SER A 259 2.57 18.18 -11.54
N ALA A 260 2.48 16.87 -11.78
CA ALA A 260 2.98 16.24 -13.00
C ALA A 260 2.28 16.81 -14.24
N ILE A 261 0.95 16.87 -14.27
CA ILE A 261 0.22 17.43 -15.42
C ILE A 261 0.56 18.93 -15.61
N SER A 262 0.59 19.69 -14.52
CA SER A 262 0.89 21.13 -14.54
C SER A 262 2.28 21.43 -15.06
N GLN A 263 3.30 20.70 -14.59
CA GLN A 263 4.70 20.98 -14.95
C GLN A 263 5.12 20.29 -16.25
N ASP A 264 4.66 19.07 -16.49
CA ASP A 264 5.16 18.20 -17.57
C ASP A 264 4.33 18.35 -18.85
N VAL A 265 3.10 18.85 -18.76
CA VAL A 265 2.18 19.02 -19.91
C VAL A 265 1.84 20.49 -20.12
N VAL A 266 1.30 21.17 -19.10
CA VAL A 266 0.87 22.57 -19.25
C VAL A 266 2.08 23.51 -19.25
N GLY A 267 3.10 23.22 -18.43
CA GLY A 267 4.36 23.97 -18.35
C GLY A 267 5.10 24.06 -19.67
N LEU A 268 4.88 23.11 -20.58
CA LEU A 268 5.41 23.14 -21.95
C LEU A 268 4.93 24.34 -22.77
N PHE A 269 3.75 24.85 -22.44
CA PHE A 269 3.09 25.92 -23.18
C PHE A 269 2.90 27.19 -22.33
N VAL A 270 3.07 27.10 -21.01
CA VAL A 270 2.81 28.20 -20.06
C VAL A 270 3.93 28.25 -19.01
N GLU A 271 4.85 29.21 -19.15
CA GLU A 271 6.02 29.36 -18.28
C GLU A 271 5.69 29.54 -16.78
N GLY A 272 4.52 30.09 -16.46
CA GLY A 272 4.07 30.32 -15.07
C GLY A 272 3.62 29.08 -14.31
N MET A 273 3.64 27.89 -14.93
CA MET A 273 3.16 26.65 -14.32
C MET A 273 4.28 25.82 -13.65
N HIS A 274 5.53 26.29 -13.74
CA HIS A 274 6.65 25.69 -13.03
C HIS A 274 6.70 26.15 -11.56
N GLY A 275 7.16 25.27 -10.68
CA GLY A 275 7.30 25.59 -9.25
C GLY A 275 8.42 26.60 -8.95
N PRO A 276 8.49 27.11 -7.71
CA PRO A 276 7.69 26.71 -6.56
C PRO A 276 6.30 27.39 -6.51
N MET A 277 5.27 26.62 -6.19
CA MET A 277 3.91 27.15 -6.02
C MET A 277 3.82 28.07 -4.80
N SER A 278 3.08 29.19 -4.93
CA SER A 278 2.72 30.06 -3.81
C SER A 278 2.07 29.28 -2.66
N LEU A 279 2.37 29.64 -1.42
CA LEU A 279 1.75 29.05 -0.23
C LEU A 279 0.23 29.28 -0.16
N LEU A 280 -0.27 30.29 -0.88
CA LEU A 280 -1.71 30.59 -0.98
C LEU A 280 -2.39 29.80 -2.11
N ASN A 281 -1.64 29.07 -2.94
CA ASN A 281 -2.22 28.25 -3.99
C ASN A 281 -3.08 27.14 -3.33
N PRO A 282 -4.34 26.92 -3.79
CA PRO A 282 -5.23 25.94 -3.18
C PRO A 282 -4.68 24.51 -3.20
N VAL A 283 -3.92 24.13 -4.24
CA VAL A 283 -3.25 22.83 -4.34
C VAL A 283 -2.11 22.74 -3.32
N LYS A 284 -1.38 23.84 -3.09
CA LYS A 284 -0.32 23.89 -2.08
C LYS A 284 -0.88 23.80 -0.66
N ILE A 285 -2.00 24.46 -0.38
CA ILE A 285 -2.73 24.33 0.89
C ILE A 285 -3.17 22.89 1.10
N LEU A 286 -3.78 22.27 0.08
CA LEU A 286 -4.18 20.86 0.13
C LEU A 286 -2.98 19.94 0.39
N ALA A 287 -1.83 20.21 -0.25
CA ALA A 287 -0.60 19.45 -0.03
C ALA A 287 -0.15 19.52 1.43
N ASN A 288 -0.13 20.72 2.02
CA ASN A 288 0.35 20.93 3.39
C ASN A 288 -0.62 20.33 4.42
N VAL A 289 -1.94 20.51 4.22
CA VAL A 289 -2.96 19.87 5.06
C VAL A 289 -2.86 18.34 4.98
N SER A 290 -2.70 17.80 3.77
CA SER A 290 -2.56 16.35 3.57
C SER A 290 -1.26 15.82 4.16
N ALA A 291 -0.14 16.54 4.06
CA ALA A 291 1.13 16.14 4.66
C ALA A 291 1.06 16.10 6.20
N ILE A 292 0.42 17.09 6.83
CA ILE A 292 0.20 17.07 8.29
C ILE A 292 -0.70 15.89 8.67
N ALA A 293 -1.81 15.68 7.94
CA ALA A 293 -2.71 14.56 8.18
C ALA A 293 -2.02 13.20 7.97
N LEU A 294 -1.07 13.11 7.02
CA LEU A 294 -0.25 11.93 6.78
C LEU A 294 0.61 11.61 8.02
N ILE A 295 1.38 12.58 8.50
CA ILE A 295 2.30 12.41 9.65
C ILE A 295 1.53 12.13 10.95
N VAL A 296 0.45 12.87 11.21
CA VAL A 296 -0.39 12.65 12.40
C VAL A 296 -1.06 11.28 12.32
N GLY A 297 -1.64 10.94 11.17
CA GLY A 297 -2.31 9.66 10.96
C GLY A 297 -1.37 8.46 11.17
N ILE A 298 -0.16 8.53 10.60
CA ILE A 298 0.83 7.46 10.76
C ILE A 298 1.40 7.43 12.18
N GLY A 299 1.58 8.58 12.85
CA GLY A 299 2.00 8.66 14.24
C GLY A 299 1.01 8.00 15.21
N ILE A 300 -0.30 8.21 15.00
CA ILE A 300 -1.35 7.52 15.77
C ILE A 300 -1.27 5.99 15.54
N LEU A 301 -1.13 5.55 14.29
CA LEU A 301 -1.02 4.12 13.98
C LEU A 301 0.24 3.47 14.56
N TRP A 302 1.35 4.22 14.59
CA TRP A 302 2.59 3.81 15.24
C TRP A 302 2.36 3.62 16.74
N GLY A 303 1.78 4.60 17.42
CA GLY A 303 1.47 4.54 18.86
C GLY A 303 0.56 3.36 19.19
N ASN A 304 -0.53 3.19 18.44
CA ASN A 304 -1.46 2.06 18.62
C ASN A 304 -0.75 0.71 18.47
N ARG A 305 0.18 0.58 17.50
CA ARG A 305 0.93 -0.66 17.30
C ARG A 305 1.93 -0.90 18.43
N ALA A 306 2.70 0.11 18.81
CA ALA A 306 3.66 0.00 19.91
C ALA A 306 2.97 -0.45 21.22
N ALA A 307 1.82 0.15 21.54
CA ALA A 307 1.01 -0.24 22.70
C ALA A 307 0.47 -1.68 22.60
N ALA A 308 0.06 -2.12 21.42
CA ALA A 308 -0.40 -3.50 21.20
C ALA A 308 0.72 -4.53 21.36
N GLU A 309 1.94 -4.22 20.91
CA GLU A 309 3.12 -5.07 21.10
C GLU A 309 3.51 -5.16 22.57
N GLU A 310 3.48 -4.04 23.30
CA GLU A 310 3.74 -4.00 24.74
C GLU A 310 2.72 -4.85 25.51
N LYS A 311 1.42 -4.67 25.24
CA LYS A 311 0.34 -5.44 25.89
C LYS A 311 0.44 -6.94 25.60
N SER A 312 0.82 -7.32 24.38
CA SER A 312 0.86 -8.72 23.96
C SER A 312 2.20 -9.42 24.22
N GLY A 313 3.27 -8.66 24.51
CA GLY A 313 4.64 -9.15 24.62
C GLY A 313 5.22 -9.69 23.31
N VAL A 314 4.55 -9.46 22.16
CA VAL A 314 4.97 -9.98 20.85
C VAL A 314 5.25 -8.81 19.92
N LYS A 315 6.49 -8.76 19.40
CA LYS A 315 6.89 -7.77 18.41
C LYS A 315 6.22 -8.03 17.06
N GLY A 316 5.87 -6.97 16.36
CA GLY A 316 5.32 -7.01 15.01
C GLY A 316 6.34 -7.51 14.00
N SER A 317 5.83 -8.06 12.90
CA SER A 317 6.66 -8.52 11.79
C SER A 317 7.31 -7.34 11.05
N TYR A 318 8.34 -7.64 10.26
CA TYR A 318 8.92 -6.67 9.33
C TYR A 318 7.86 -6.01 8.44
N TYR A 319 6.88 -6.78 7.94
CA TYR A 319 5.77 -6.27 7.15
C TYR A 319 4.84 -5.32 7.89
N ASP A 320 4.71 -5.48 9.21
CA ASP A 320 3.91 -4.57 10.03
C ASP A 320 4.55 -3.19 10.13
N TRP A 321 5.88 -3.13 10.15
CA TRP A 321 6.63 -1.92 10.42
C TRP A 321 7.19 -1.22 9.18
N PHE A 322 7.61 -1.96 8.14
CA PHE A 322 8.25 -1.40 6.95
C PHE A 322 7.43 -0.25 6.35
N LEU A 323 6.13 -0.47 6.12
CA LEU A 323 5.27 0.56 5.56
C LEU A 323 5.07 1.74 6.51
N ILE A 324 5.07 1.54 7.83
CA ILE A 324 4.97 2.65 8.79
C ILE A 324 6.19 3.56 8.67
N TYR A 325 7.38 2.96 8.66
CA TYR A 325 8.63 3.71 8.50
C TYR A 325 8.70 4.43 7.16
N GLU A 326 8.32 3.75 6.07
CA GLU A 326 8.32 4.33 4.72
C GLU A 326 7.41 5.56 4.63
N ILE A 327 6.17 5.45 5.10
CA ILE A 327 5.20 6.55 5.08
C ILE A 327 5.66 7.72 5.94
N MET A 328 6.23 7.44 7.12
CA MET A 328 6.81 8.47 7.97
C MET A 328 7.99 9.15 7.28
N ALA A 329 8.87 8.39 6.62
CA ALA A 329 10.01 8.93 5.88
C ALA A 329 9.54 9.85 4.75
N VAL A 330 8.56 9.44 3.93
CA VAL A 330 7.98 10.29 2.87
C VAL A 330 7.43 11.59 3.44
N GLY A 331 6.66 11.53 4.53
CA GLY A 331 6.06 12.71 5.17
C GLY A 331 7.09 13.68 5.77
N VAL A 332 8.01 13.15 6.58
CA VAL A 332 9.03 13.95 7.29
C VAL A 332 10.04 14.55 6.31
N THR A 333 10.50 13.77 5.33
CA THR A 333 11.44 14.28 4.31
C THR A 333 10.79 15.32 3.41
N GLY A 334 9.53 15.15 3.04
CA GLY A 334 8.78 16.09 2.21
C GLY A 334 8.53 17.45 2.91
N LEU A 335 7.98 17.42 4.13
CA LEU A 335 7.81 18.65 4.92
C LEU A 335 9.15 19.27 5.30
N GLY A 336 10.15 18.45 5.63
CA GLY A 336 11.48 18.94 5.94
C GLY A 336 12.13 19.65 4.75
N ALA A 337 12.00 19.12 3.53
CA ALA A 337 12.47 19.78 2.32
C ALA A 337 11.79 21.14 2.11
N GLU A 338 10.47 21.23 2.31
CA GLU A 338 9.74 22.50 2.26
C GLU A 338 10.22 23.51 3.31
N LEU A 339 10.30 23.10 4.57
CA LEU A 339 10.70 23.99 5.67
C LEU A 339 12.13 24.50 5.48
N CYS A 340 13.07 23.61 5.12
CA CYS A 340 14.46 24.00 4.91
C CYS A 340 14.63 24.91 3.69
N ARG A 341 13.79 24.73 2.65
CA ARG A 341 13.72 25.66 1.51
C ARG A 341 13.22 27.03 1.95
N LEU A 342 12.14 27.10 2.74
CA LEU A 342 11.55 28.35 3.22
C LEU A 342 12.48 29.11 4.17
N ILE A 343 13.29 28.41 4.97
CA ILE A 343 14.28 29.02 5.87
C ILE A 343 15.53 29.49 5.09
N GLY A 344 15.79 28.94 3.90
CA GLY A 344 16.98 29.29 3.12
C GLY A 344 18.24 28.56 3.59
N VAL A 345 18.16 27.24 3.88
CA VAL A 345 19.32 26.42 4.28
C VAL A 345 19.66 25.41 3.18
N PRO A 346 20.47 25.77 2.16
CA PRO A 346 20.69 24.92 0.98
C PRO A 346 21.20 23.51 1.28
N PRO A 347 22.23 23.29 2.13
CA PRO A 347 22.73 21.93 2.38
C PRO A 347 21.65 21.01 2.95
N LEU A 348 20.86 21.52 3.90
CA LEU A 348 19.82 20.73 4.55
C LEU A 348 18.60 20.54 3.65
N ALA A 349 18.21 21.57 2.88
CA ALA A 349 17.10 21.47 1.93
C ALA A 349 17.39 20.44 0.84
N TYR A 350 18.58 20.46 0.23
CA TYR A 350 18.97 19.50 -0.80
C TYR A 350 19.11 18.09 -0.25
N PHE A 351 19.66 17.94 0.96
CA PHE A 351 19.72 16.64 1.63
C PHE A 351 18.33 16.07 1.91
N MET A 352 17.41 16.87 2.45
CA MET A 352 16.03 16.44 2.71
C MET A 352 15.28 16.13 1.41
N TYR A 353 15.49 16.92 0.35
CA TYR A 353 14.90 16.66 -0.95
C TYR A 353 15.44 15.38 -1.61
N TYR A 354 16.74 15.11 -1.50
CA TYR A 354 17.32 13.82 -1.91
C TYR A 354 16.65 12.66 -1.16
N LEU A 355 16.58 12.71 0.17
CA LEU A 355 15.91 11.68 0.96
C LEU A 355 14.43 11.54 0.58
N HIS A 356 13.76 12.65 0.27
CA HIS A 356 12.38 12.65 -0.19
C HIS A 356 12.23 11.91 -1.51
N LEU A 357 13.04 12.22 -2.53
CA LEU A 357 13.04 11.50 -3.80
C LEU A 357 13.31 10.01 -3.63
N VAL A 358 14.25 9.65 -2.75
CA VAL A 358 14.53 8.24 -2.44
C VAL A 358 13.31 7.54 -1.83
N SER A 359 12.68 8.14 -0.82
CA SER A 359 11.48 7.58 -0.19
C SER A 359 10.29 7.51 -1.14
N VAL A 360 10.05 8.53 -1.98
CA VAL A 360 8.96 8.49 -2.97
C VAL A 360 9.22 7.41 -4.03
N LEU A 361 10.48 7.25 -4.47
CA LEU A 361 10.86 6.17 -5.38
C LEU A 361 10.67 4.79 -4.74
N MET A 362 11.04 4.63 -3.47
CA MET A 362 10.77 3.42 -2.68
C MET A 362 9.26 3.13 -2.61
N LEU A 363 8.46 4.14 -2.28
CA LEU A 363 7.01 4.03 -2.20
C LEU A 363 6.42 3.52 -3.51
N PHE A 364 6.76 4.11 -4.66
CA PHE A 364 6.26 3.65 -5.96
C PHE A 364 6.79 2.27 -6.34
N LEU A 365 8.10 2.06 -6.25
CA LEU A 365 8.76 0.83 -6.70
C LEU A 365 8.31 -0.39 -5.88
N TYR A 366 8.03 -0.20 -4.58
CA TYR A 366 7.74 -1.30 -3.65
C TYR A 366 6.27 -1.39 -3.23
N MET A 367 5.42 -0.44 -3.63
CA MET A 367 3.97 -0.48 -3.36
C MET A 367 3.33 -1.86 -3.62
N PRO A 368 3.59 -2.56 -4.75
CA PRO A 368 2.91 -3.82 -5.05
C PRO A 368 3.26 -4.99 -4.12
N TYR A 369 4.38 -4.90 -3.39
CA TYR A 369 4.94 -6.00 -2.60
C TYR A 369 4.83 -5.76 -1.09
N THR A 370 4.39 -4.58 -0.69
CA THR A 370 4.25 -4.20 0.72
C THR A 370 2.79 -4.23 1.13
N LYS A 371 2.52 -3.91 2.41
CA LYS A 371 1.15 -3.69 2.86
C LYS A 371 0.41 -2.62 2.07
N PHE A 372 1.08 -1.74 1.32
CA PHE A 372 0.38 -0.69 0.58
C PHE A 372 -0.50 -1.29 -0.55
N ALA A 373 -0.10 -2.43 -1.10
CA ALA A 373 -0.88 -3.21 -2.06
C ALA A 373 -2.31 -3.54 -1.58
N HIS A 374 -2.57 -3.56 -0.27
CA HIS A 374 -3.90 -3.82 0.26
C HIS A 374 -4.96 -2.88 -0.33
N LEU A 375 -4.61 -1.63 -0.66
CA LEU A 375 -5.53 -0.67 -1.26
C LEU A 375 -6.15 -1.24 -2.54
N VAL A 376 -5.34 -1.89 -3.39
CA VAL A 376 -5.83 -2.42 -4.66
C VAL A 376 -6.41 -3.83 -4.50
N TYR A 377 -5.65 -4.75 -3.89
CA TYR A 377 -6.08 -6.15 -3.76
C TYR A 377 -7.40 -6.27 -2.97
N ARG A 378 -7.58 -5.49 -1.89
CA ARG A 378 -8.85 -5.46 -1.15
C ARG A 378 -9.97 -4.87 -1.98
N THR A 379 -9.73 -3.77 -2.71
CA THR A 379 -10.76 -3.15 -3.56
C THR A 379 -11.31 -4.14 -4.58
N PHE A 380 -10.43 -4.91 -5.23
CA PHE A 380 -10.87 -5.95 -6.17
C PHE A 380 -11.49 -7.17 -5.48
N ALA A 381 -11.11 -7.51 -4.24
CA ALA A 381 -11.80 -8.53 -3.46
C ALA A 381 -13.23 -8.12 -3.09
N TYR A 382 -13.46 -6.85 -2.74
CA TYR A 382 -14.82 -6.30 -2.54
C TYR A 382 -15.63 -6.34 -3.84
N ALA A 383 -15.02 -5.94 -4.96
CA ALA A 383 -15.68 -5.98 -6.26
C ALA A 383 -16.02 -7.43 -6.66
N PHE A 384 -15.12 -8.38 -6.39
CA PHE A 384 -15.34 -9.80 -6.63
C PHE A 384 -16.48 -10.35 -5.76
N GLU A 385 -16.53 -9.97 -4.48
CA GLU A 385 -17.64 -10.37 -3.60
C GLU A 385 -19.00 -9.86 -4.13
N ARG A 386 -19.06 -8.62 -4.61
CA ARG A 386 -20.28 -8.08 -5.23
C ARG A 386 -20.62 -8.80 -6.52
N TYR A 387 -19.61 -9.09 -7.34
CA TYR A 387 -19.77 -9.80 -8.61
C TYR A 387 -20.30 -11.23 -8.41
N ARG A 388 -19.68 -12.03 -7.52
CA ARG A 388 -20.09 -13.43 -7.27
C ARG A 388 -21.48 -13.56 -6.65
N ASN A 389 -21.93 -12.53 -5.91
CA ASN A 389 -23.26 -12.48 -5.29
C ASN A 389 -24.29 -11.75 -6.18
N SER A 390 -23.91 -11.34 -7.39
CA SER A 390 -24.82 -10.65 -8.30
C SER A 390 -25.78 -11.64 -8.97
N ALA A 391 -26.94 -11.14 -9.41
CA ALA A 391 -27.91 -11.94 -10.16
C ALA A 391 -27.31 -12.63 -11.39
N PHE A 392 -26.24 -12.06 -11.98
CA PHE A 392 -25.53 -12.62 -13.13
C PHE A 392 -24.83 -13.95 -12.82
N VAL A 393 -24.52 -14.21 -11.55
CA VAL A 393 -23.79 -15.41 -11.09
C VAL A 393 -24.69 -16.32 -10.23
N THR A 394 -25.53 -15.74 -9.37
CA THR A 394 -26.29 -16.50 -8.35
C THR A 394 -27.48 -17.28 -8.92
N GLN A 395 -28.08 -16.85 -10.05
CA GLN A 395 -29.23 -17.54 -10.67
C GLN A 395 -28.95 -19.00 -11.10
N LYS A 396 -27.70 -19.47 -11.06
CA LYS A 396 -27.29 -20.81 -11.49
C LYS A 396 -26.93 -21.76 -10.35
N GLN A 397 -26.80 -21.30 -9.11
CA GLN A 397 -26.49 -22.19 -7.97
C GLN A 397 -27.73 -22.91 -7.42
N GLU A 398 -28.93 -22.53 -7.85
CA GLU A 398 -30.21 -23.10 -7.45
C GLU A 398 -30.87 -23.96 -8.55
N GLY A 399 -30.17 -24.18 -9.68
CA GLY A 399 -30.65 -24.93 -10.85
C GLY A 399 -30.03 -26.31 -10.99
#